data_AF-W4QT01-F1
#
_entry.id   AF-W4QT01-F1
#
_cell.length_a   1.000
_cell.length_b   1.000
_cell.length_c   1.000
_cell.angle_alpha   90.00
_cell.angle_beta   90.00
_cell.angle_gamma   90.00
#
_symmetry.space_group_name_H-M   'P 1'
#
loop_
_entity.id
_entity.type
_entity.pdbx_description
1 polymer ?
#
loop_
_entity_poly.entity_id
_entity_poly.type
_entity_poly.pdbx_seq_one_letter_code
_entity_poly.pdbx_strand_id
1 'polypeptide(L)'
;MNREDLLTIQVDGTEGSAVAGLRNCKTQHRVNTPKPTWNPDIENPFVFEEQWDKVPDNQIFDNGFKIQWEAFLKHVVIDQPFPWDLLEGAKGTQLSDLGLQSWEERRWVDVPKLNI
;
A
#
# COMPACT_ATOMS: atom_id res chain seq x y z
N MET A 1 -2.41 14.96 9.32
CA MET A 1 -1.59 13.96 8.60
C MET A 1 -0.35 13.72 9.42
N ASN A 2 -0.33 12.64 10.19
CA ASN A 2 0.86 12.25 10.92
C ASN A 2 1.84 11.61 9.92
N ARG A 3 2.89 12.35 9.57
CA ARG A 3 3.93 11.92 8.63
C ARG A 3 5.04 11.20 9.39
N GLU A 4 4.70 10.10 10.06
CA GLU A 4 5.69 9.29 10.79
C GLU A 4 6.67 8.59 9.85
N ASP A 5 6.33 8.48 8.56
CA ASP A 5 7.09 7.73 7.57
C ASP A 5 7.14 8.45 6.22
N LEU A 6 8.10 8.07 5.37
CA LEU A 6 8.32 8.63 4.03
C LEU A 6 7.25 8.17 3.03
N LEU A 7 6.64 7.01 3.29
CA LEU A 7 5.50 6.47 2.57
C LEU A 7 4.42 6.10 3.57
N THR A 8 3.16 6.36 3.23
CA THR A 8 2.01 5.92 4.02
C THR A 8 0.93 5.41 3.08
N ILE A 9 0.47 4.18 3.30
CA ILE A 9 -0.59 3.53 2.56
C ILE A 9 -1.73 3.24 3.53
N GLN A 10 -2.91 3.81 3.27
CA GLN A 10 -4.13 3.47 4.00
C GLN A 10 -4.96 2.50 3.16
N VAL A 11 -5.43 1.44 3.80
CA VAL A 11 -6.33 0.44 3.21
C VAL A 11 -7.57 0.39 4.08
N ASP A 12 -8.72 0.73 3.50
CA ASP A 12 -10.02 0.68 4.17
C ASP A 12 -10.85 -0.48 3.62
N GLY A 13 -11.36 -1.31 4.53
CA GLY A 13 -12.19 -2.47 4.21
C GLY A 13 -13.45 -2.54 5.08
N THR A 14 -14.30 -3.53 4.82
CA THR A 14 -15.57 -3.70 5.53
C THR A 14 -15.41 -4.06 7.01
N GLU A 15 -14.37 -4.83 7.34
CA GLU A 15 -14.14 -5.34 8.71
C GLU A 15 -13.05 -4.57 9.48
N GLY A 16 -12.46 -3.56 8.85
CA GLY A 16 -11.45 -2.72 9.48
C GLY A 16 -10.57 -2.03 8.45
N SER A 17 -9.63 -1.26 8.97
CA SER A 17 -8.68 -0.47 8.20
C SER A 17 -7.25 -0.73 8.68
N ALA A 18 -6.29 -0.43 7.80
CA ALA A 18 -4.86 -0.49 8.09
C ALA A 18 -4.15 0.76 7.56
N VAL A 19 -3.13 1.21 8.28
CA VAL A 19 -2.19 2.24 7.82
C VAL A 19 -0.78 1.68 7.92
N ALA A 20 -0.15 1.45 6.76
CA ALA A 20 1.18 0.90 6.64
C ALA A 20 2.19 1.95 6.19
N GLY A 21 3.34 2.00 6.87
CA GLY A 21 4.53 2.71 6.43
C GLY A 21 5.55 1.78 5.77
N LEU A 22 6.80 2.21 5.66
CA LEU A 22 7.92 1.41 5.17
C LEU A 22 8.29 0.28 6.12
N ARG A 23 8.04 0.45 7.42
CA ARG A 23 8.51 -0.46 8.48
C ARG A 23 7.46 -0.91 9.47
N ASN A 24 6.37 -0.16 9.63
CA ASN A 24 5.35 -0.44 10.64
C ASN A 24 3.97 -0.50 9.97
N CYS A 25 3.04 -1.22 10.60
CA CYS A 25 1.63 -1.20 10.25
C CYS A 25 0.80 -0.99 11.51
N LYS A 26 -0.26 -0.19 11.42
CA LYS A 26 -1.29 -0.03 12.43
C LYS A 26 -2.62 -0.51 11.85
N THR A 27 -3.45 -1.14 12.67
CA THR A 27 -4.78 -1.63 12.27
C THR A 27 -5.87 -1.17 13.22
N GLN A 28 -7.07 -0.99 12.69
CA GLN A 28 -8.27 -0.76 13.49
C GLN A 28 -9.38 -1.69 12.98
N HIS A 29 -9.78 -2.65 13.81
CA HIS A 29 -10.93 -3.49 13.51
C HIS A 29 -12.22 -2.68 13.63
N ARG A 30 -13.24 -2.96 12.82
CA ARG A 30 -14.49 -2.18 12.79
C ARG A 30 -15.20 -2.05 14.15
N VAL A 31 -15.02 -3.04 15.03
CA VAL A 31 -15.62 -3.06 16.38
C VAL A 31 -14.95 -2.08 17.34
N ASN A 32 -13.73 -1.65 17.00
CA ASN A 32 -12.94 -0.69 17.76
C ASN A 32 -13.05 0.72 17.17
N THR A 33 -13.69 0.90 16.01
CA THR A 33 -13.86 2.20 15.38
C THR A 33 -14.79 3.09 16.21
N PRO A 34 -14.37 4.30 16.60
CA PRO A 34 -15.19 5.20 17.41
C PRO A 34 -16.36 5.76 16.59
N LYS A 35 -17.34 6.33 17.28
CA LYS A 35 -18.45 7.09 16.68
C LYS A 35 -18.33 8.59 17.01
N PRO A 36 -17.34 9.31 16.46
CA PRO A 36 -17.18 10.74 16.72
C PRO A 36 -18.35 11.53 16.12
N THR A 37 -18.71 12.64 16.75
CA THR A 37 -19.72 13.59 16.24
C THR A 37 -19.01 14.87 15.82
N TRP A 38 -19.36 15.40 14.64
CA TRP A 38 -18.86 16.70 14.20
C TRP A 38 -19.50 17.81 15.03
N ASN A 39 -18.71 18.48 15.88
CA ASN A 39 -19.15 19.61 16.67
C ASN A 39 -18.00 20.63 16.81
N PRO A 40 -18.08 21.81 16.15
CA PRO A 40 -17.05 22.84 16.24
C PRO A 40 -17.13 23.68 17.52
N ASP A 41 -18.23 23.60 18.29
CA ASP A 41 -18.45 24.42 19.48
C ASP A 41 -17.72 23.90 20.73
N ILE A 42 -17.21 22.66 20.68
CA ILE A 42 -16.48 22.01 21.77
C ILE A 42 -15.17 21.42 21.28
N GLU A 43 -14.21 21.27 22.19
CA GLU A 43 -12.97 20.57 21.91
C GLU A 43 -13.22 19.07 21.68
N ASN A 44 -12.51 18.49 20.71
CA ASN A 44 -12.63 17.07 20.39
C ASN A 44 -12.03 16.22 21.53
N PRO A 45 -12.81 15.32 22.17
CA PRO A 45 -12.32 14.53 23.30
C PRO A 45 -11.44 13.34 22.89
N PHE A 46 -11.32 13.04 21.59
CA PHE A 46 -10.62 11.84 21.11
C PHE A 46 -9.21 12.14 20.61
N VAL A 47 -8.25 11.32 21.04
CA VAL A 47 -6.94 11.17 20.37
C VAL A 47 -7.04 9.97 19.42
N PHE A 48 -7.38 10.22 18.15
CA PHE A 48 -7.70 9.13 17.20
C PHE A 48 -6.54 8.19 16.91
N GLU A 49 -5.30 8.69 16.96
CA GLU A 49 -4.10 7.90 16.63
C GLU A 49 -3.83 6.79 17.65
N GLU A 50 -4.24 6.99 18.90
CA GLU A 50 -4.10 6.02 19.99
C GLU A 50 -5.17 4.90 19.92
N GLN A 51 -6.13 5.00 19.01
CA GLN A 51 -7.21 4.02 18.83
C GLN A 51 -6.88 2.95 17.78
N TRP A 52 -5.61 2.88 17.37
CA TRP A 52 -5.09 1.91 16.43
C TRP A 52 -4.07 1.02 17.10
N ASP A 53 -4.14 -0.27 16.79
CA ASP A 53 -3.22 -1.27 17.33
C ASP A 53 -2.02 -1.43 16.39
N LYS A 54 -0.82 -1.46 16.96
CA LYS A 54 0.40 -1.77 16.20
C LYS A 54 0.41 -3.25 15.84
N VAL A 55 0.64 -3.57 14.58
CA VAL A 55 0.87 -4.95 14.13
C VAL A 55 2.28 -5.39 14.58
N PRO A 56 2.42 -6.53 15.28
CA PRO A 56 3.71 -7.01 15.75
C PRO A 56 4.56 -7.64 14.63
N ASP A 57 5.88 -7.54 14.76
CA ASP A 57 6.83 -8.21 13.89
C ASP A 57 6.95 -9.70 14.29
N ASN A 58 6.08 -10.53 13.72
CA ASN A 58 6.02 -11.96 14.03
C ASN A 58 7.11 -12.80 13.32
N GLN A 59 7.96 -12.17 12.52
CA GLN A 59 9.08 -12.80 11.81
C GLN A 59 10.19 -11.80 11.51
N ILE A 60 11.34 -12.30 11.06
CA ILE A 60 12.45 -11.47 10.59
C ILE A 60 12.24 -11.14 9.11
N PHE A 61 12.26 -9.85 8.79
CA PHE A 61 12.21 -9.35 7.41
C PHE A 61 13.63 -9.00 6.92
N ASP A 62 14.16 -9.79 5.99
CA ASP A 62 15.47 -9.56 5.36
C ASP A 62 15.40 -8.47 4.28
N ASN A 63 16.54 -8.12 3.68
CA ASN A 63 16.64 -7.19 2.58
C ASN A 63 15.77 -7.63 1.37
N GLY A 64 14.83 -6.77 0.97
CA GLY A 64 13.90 -7.08 -0.13
C GLY A 64 14.57 -7.36 -1.47
N PHE A 65 15.68 -6.69 -1.79
CA PHE A 65 16.44 -6.95 -3.02
C PHE A 65 17.06 -8.34 -3.00
N LYS A 66 17.69 -8.73 -1.88
CA LYS A 66 18.26 -10.06 -1.71
C LYS A 66 17.21 -11.15 -1.89
N ILE A 67 16.04 -11.00 -1.25
CA ILE A 67 14.94 -11.98 -1.36
C ILE A 67 14.43 -12.10 -2.80
N GLN A 68 14.28 -11.00 -3.53
CA GLN A 68 13.85 -11.04 -4.92
C GLN A 68 14.91 -11.66 -5.85
N TRP A 69 16.20 -11.39 -5.60
CA TRP A 69 17.31 -12.04 -6.31
C TRP A 69 17.33 -13.55 -6.11
N GLU A 70 17.16 -14.02 -4.87
CA GLU A 70 17.04 -15.45 -4.58
C GLU A 70 15.86 -16.09 -5.31
N ALA A 71 14.72 -15.41 -5.37
CA ALA A 71 13.54 -15.88 -6.11
C ALA A 71 13.81 -15.97 -7.63
N PHE A 72 14.46 -14.96 -8.21
CA PHE A 72 14.83 -14.97 -9.63
C PHE A 72 15.81 -16.09 -9.97
N LEU A 73 16.83 -16.32 -9.13
CA LEU A 73 17.78 -17.42 -9.33
C LEU A 73 17.10 -18.79 -9.26
N LYS A 74 16.18 -18.99 -8.31
CA LYS A 74 15.38 -20.22 -8.23
C LYS A 74 14.49 -20.41 -9.45
N HIS A 75 13.88 -19.34 -9.96
CA HIS A 75 13.12 -19.39 -11.21
C HIS A 75 13.99 -19.88 -12.38
N VAL A 76 15.18 -19.32 -12.55
CA VAL A 76 16.07 -19.69 -13.67
C VAL A 76 16.61 -21.12 -13.55
N VAL A 77 16.98 -21.56 -12.34
CA VAL A 77 17.70 -22.84 -12.16
C VAL A 77 16.76 -24.03 -12.00
N ILE A 78 15.62 -23.83 -11.31
CA ILE A 78 14.70 -24.92 -10.95
C ILE A 78 13.24 -24.63 -11.32
N ASP A 79 13.00 -23.67 -12.21
CA ASP A 79 11.69 -23.33 -12.76
C ASP A 79 10.63 -23.00 -11.69
N GLN A 80 11.03 -22.36 -10.59
CA GLN A 80 10.08 -21.84 -9.62
C GLN A 80 9.22 -20.72 -10.23
N PRO A 81 7.92 -20.61 -9.86
CA PRO A 81 7.07 -19.51 -10.32
C PRO A 81 7.65 -18.14 -9.96
N PHE A 82 7.70 -17.24 -10.94
CA PHE A 82 8.22 -15.88 -10.76
C PHE A 82 7.27 -14.85 -11.37
N PRO A 83 6.44 -14.18 -10.56
CA PRO A 83 5.39 -13.29 -11.06
C PRO A 83 5.91 -11.89 -11.44
N TRP A 84 7.16 -11.54 -11.13
CA TRP A 84 7.72 -10.18 -11.32
C TRP A 84 8.58 -10.09 -12.58
N ASP A 85 8.03 -10.50 -13.72
CA ASP A 85 8.74 -10.53 -14.99
C ASP A 85 8.87 -9.14 -15.67
N LEU A 86 9.33 -9.14 -16.92
CA LEU A 86 9.45 -7.91 -17.71
C LEU A 86 8.09 -7.29 -18.07
N LEU A 87 7.02 -8.08 -18.13
CA LEU A 87 5.67 -7.56 -18.37
C LEU A 87 5.20 -6.70 -17.19
N GLU A 88 5.49 -7.10 -15.95
CA GLU A 88 5.21 -6.25 -14.78
C GLU A 88 5.98 -4.92 -14.83
N GLY A 89 7.21 -4.94 -15.35
CA GLY A 89 7.97 -3.72 -15.64
C GLY A 89 7.28 -2.82 -16.68
N ALA A 90 6.79 -3.41 -17.78
CA ALA A 90 6.08 -2.69 -18.82
C ALA A 90 4.76 -2.06 -18.33
N LYS A 91 4.02 -2.73 -17.44
CA LYS A 91 2.81 -2.16 -16.79
C LYS A 91 3.15 -0.90 -15.98
N GLY A 92 4.31 -0.87 -15.33
CA GLY A 92 4.78 0.31 -14.59
C GLY A 92 4.99 1.51 -15.50
N THR A 93 5.69 1.33 -16.63
CA THR A 93 5.88 2.39 -17.63
C THR A 93 4.55 2.83 -18.24
N GLN A 94 3.66 1.89 -18.58
CA GLN A 94 2.33 2.18 -19.10
C GLN A 94 1.56 3.14 -18.18
N LEU A 95 1.54 2.88 -16.87
CA LEU A 95 0.84 3.74 -15.92
C LEU A 95 1.46 5.14 -15.83
N SER A 96 2.79 5.24 -15.90
CA SER A 96 3.50 6.52 -15.93
C SER A 96 3.08 7.37 -17.14
N ASP A 97 3.08 6.78 -18.32
CA ASP A 97 2.74 7.48 -19.57
C ASP A 97 1.26 7.91 -19.59
N LEU A 98 0.36 7.02 -19.14
CA LEU A 98 -1.07 7.35 -19.01
C LEU A 98 -1.31 8.45 -17.97
N GLY A 99 -0.49 8.52 -16.92
CA GLY A 99 -0.52 9.60 -15.94
C GLY A 99 -0.17 10.96 -16.55
N LEU A 100 0.86 11.00 -17.41
CA LEU A 100 1.23 12.20 -18.16
C LEU A 100 0.13 12.60 -19.14
N GLN A 101 -0.44 11.64 -19.88
CA GLN A 101 -1.57 11.88 -20.79
C GLN A 101 -2.79 12.43 -20.04
N SER A 102 -3.15 11.81 -18.91
CA SER A 102 -4.28 12.25 -18.08
C SER A 102 -4.09 13.70 -17.59
N TRP A 103 -2.86 14.07 -17.23
CA TRP A 103 -2.54 15.43 -16.85
C TRP A 103 -2.68 16.41 -18.00
N GLU A 104 -2.12 16.10 -19.17
CA GLU A 104 -2.19 16.95 -20.37
C GLU A 104 -3.64 17.17 -20.83
N GLU A 105 -4.42 16.09 -20.90
CA GLU A 105 -5.79 16.11 -21.40
C GLU A 105 -6.84 16.46 -20.33
N ARG A 106 -6.43 16.61 -19.06
CA ARG A 106 -7.30 16.95 -17.92
C ARG A 106 -8.51 16.03 -17.77
N ARG A 107 -8.34 14.75 -18.08
CA ARG A 107 -9.40 13.73 -18.00
C ARG A 107 -8.86 12.41 -17.48
N TRP A 108 -9.77 11.54 -17.04
CA TRP A 108 -9.47 10.14 -16.80
C TRP A 108 -9.13 9.43 -18.11
N VAL A 109 -8.19 8.50 -18.02
CA VAL A 109 -7.75 7.64 -19.12
C VAL A 109 -7.83 6.20 -18.65
N ASP A 110 -8.42 5.32 -19.47
CA ASP A 110 -8.46 3.90 -19.16
C ASP A 110 -7.07 3.29 -19.25
N VAL A 111 -6.78 2.29 -18.41
CA VAL A 111 -5.55 1.50 -18.50
C VAL A 111 -5.83 0.27 -19.37
N PRO A 112 -5.43 0.24 -20.66
CA PRO A 112 -5.73 -0.88 -21.53
C PRO A 112 -4.91 -2.11 -21.15
N LYS A 113 -5.44 -3.30 -21.40
CA LYS A 113 -4.67 -4.54 -21.22
C LYS A 113 -3.50 -4.58 -22.20
N LEU A 114 -2.32 -4.96 -21.71
CA LEU A 114 -1.19 -5.30 -22.56
C LEU A 114 -1.44 -6.68 -23.18
N ASN A 115 -1.34 -6.77 -24.51
CA ASN A 115 -1.38 -8.03 -25.24
C ASN A 115 0.04 -8.39 -25.65
N ILE A 116 0.48 -9.61 -25.34
CA ILE A 116 1.76 -10.19 -25.77
C ILE A 116 1.47 -11.29 -26.79
#